data_AF-A0AAJ8K972-F1
#
_entry.id   AF-A0AAJ8K972-F1
#
_cell.length_a   1.000
_cell.length_b   1.000
_cell.length_c   1.000
_cell.angle_alpha   90.00
_cell.angle_beta   90.00
_cell.angle_gamma   90.00
#
_symmetry.space_group_name_H-M   'P 1'
#
loop_
_entity.id
_entity.type
_entity.pdbx_description
1 polymer ?
#
loop_
_entity_poly.entity_id
_entity_poly.type
_entity_poly.pdbx_seq_one_letter_code
_entity_poly.pdbx_strand_id
1 'polypeptide(L)'
;MYYQGGESQGNCFCYATDDLWANQPFTTCKIGDWYIFEQSVQPSAFARRQHKARLDLLDRSKNAYCPDGLTACNLFDQSRDGYECIDTTLDPESCGGCIHGEYGALTETTAEVDCTAISGTTLSHVACNMGKCVLSGCGEGYDLVDQSCVIAKK
;
A
#
# COMPACT_ATOMS: atom_id res chain seq x y z
N MET A 1 -17.79 -29.40 12.64
CA MET A 1 -17.63 -29.15 11.20
C MET A 1 -17.65 -27.65 11.00
N TYR A 2 -16.59 -27.11 10.40
CA TYR A 2 -16.37 -25.68 10.15
C TYR A 2 -16.41 -25.42 8.65
N TYR A 3 -17.26 -24.51 8.15
CA TYR A 3 -17.18 -23.82 6.83
C TYR A 3 -18.07 -22.56 6.93
N GLN A 4 -17.50 -21.35 6.86
CA GLN A 4 -17.34 -20.45 5.70
C GLN A 4 -18.62 -19.73 5.23
N GLY A 5 -18.60 -18.39 5.30
CA GLY A 5 -19.43 -17.52 4.46
C GLY A 5 -20.75 -17.04 5.05
N GLY A 6 -20.70 -15.94 5.82
CA GLY A 6 -21.70 -14.85 5.76
C GLY A 6 -23.20 -15.17 5.84
N GLU A 7 -23.65 -16.08 6.70
CA GLU A 7 -25.08 -16.19 7.02
C GLU A 7 -25.50 -15.11 8.03
N SER A 8 -26.54 -14.35 7.70
CA SER A 8 -27.21 -13.44 8.62
C SER A 8 -27.73 -14.23 9.82
N GLN A 9 -27.15 -13.99 11.00
CA GLN A 9 -27.64 -14.59 12.25
C GLN A 9 -29.02 -13.99 12.55
N GLY A 10 -30.06 -14.75 12.22
CA GLY A 10 -31.43 -14.46 12.60
C GLY A 10 -31.82 -15.23 13.86
N ASN A 11 -32.60 -14.60 14.73
CA ASN A 11 -33.16 -15.22 15.92
C ASN A 11 -34.68 -15.29 15.81
N CYS A 12 -35.27 -16.34 16.38
CA CYS A 12 -36.71 -16.47 16.51
C CYS A 12 -37.12 -16.14 17.95
N PHE A 13 -38.10 -15.25 18.10
CA PHE A 13 -38.63 -14.86 19.42
C PHE A 13 -40.13 -15.15 19.51
N CYS A 14 -40.57 -15.61 20.68
CA CYS A 14 -41.98 -15.78 21.02
C CYS A 14 -42.39 -14.72 22.04
N TYR A 15 -43.65 -14.29 21.96
CA TYR A 15 -44.23 -13.27 22.83
C TYR A 15 -45.51 -13.81 23.49
N ALA A 16 -45.79 -13.33 24.71
CA ALA A 16 -46.93 -13.81 25.49
C ALA A 16 -48.27 -13.19 25.07
N THR A 17 -48.26 -12.10 24.30
CA THR A 17 -49.45 -11.39 23.84
C THR A 17 -49.35 -11.07 22.35
N ASP A 18 -50.52 -10.88 21.72
CA ASP A 18 -50.65 -10.48 20.31
C ASP A 18 -50.57 -8.95 20.11
N ASP A 19 -50.15 -8.21 21.14
CA ASP A 19 -49.93 -6.76 21.05
C ASP A 19 -48.71 -6.43 20.17
N LEU A 20 -48.51 -5.14 19.88
CA LEU A 20 -47.30 -4.68 19.19
C LEU A 20 -46.04 -5.08 19.98
N TRP A 21 -45.36 -6.10 19.50
CA TRP A 21 -44.23 -6.83 20.08
C TRP A 21 -42.95 -6.01 20.29
N ALA A 22 -42.85 -4.81 19.70
CA ALA A 22 -41.65 -3.98 19.70
C ALA A 22 -41.14 -3.58 21.11
N ASN A 23 -41.96 -3.70 22.16
CA ASN A 23 -41.60 -3.39 23.54
C ASN A 23 -41.99 -4.49 24.54
N GLN A 24 -42.27 -5.71 24.07
CA GLN A 24 -42.67 -6.82 24.93
C GLN A 24 -41.46 -7.69 25.31
N PRO A 25 -41.42 -8.25 26.53
CA PRO A 25 -40.40 -9.23 26.89
C PRO A 25 -40.63 -10.52 26.09
N PHE A 26 -39.53 -11.13 25.63
CA PHE A 26 -39.58 -12.45 25.00
C PHE A 26 -39.95 -13.53 26.04
N THR A 27 -40.59 -14.60 25.57
CA THR A 27 -40.97 -15.76 26.39
C THR A 27 -40.50 -17.06 25.73
N THR A 28 -40.60 -18.17 26.46
CA THR A 28 -40.29 -19.51 25.95
C THR A 28 -41.40 -19.99 25.00
N CYS A 29 -41.02 -20.36 23.78
CA CYS A 29 -41.93 -20.92 22.79
C CYS A 29 -42.47 -22.29 23.21
N LYS A 30 -43.77 -22.52 23.03
CA LYS A 30 -44.41 -23.84 23.10
C LYS A 30 -44.69 -24.39 21.70
N ILE A 31 -44.99 -25.68 21.64
CA ILE A 31 -45.43 -26.33 20.40
C ILE A 31 -46.73 -25.66 19.92
N GLY A 32 -46.71 -25.14 18.69
CA GLY A 32 -47.85 -24.48 18.06
C GLY A 32 -47.89 -22.96 18.23
N ASP A 33 -46.97 -22.38 19.00
CA ASP A 33 -46.87 -20.92 19.11
C ASP A 33 -46.33 -20.31 17.82
N TRP A 34 -46.82 -19.12 17.48
CA TRP A 34 -46.24 -18.30 16.42
C TRP A 34 -44.98 -17.60 16.95
N TYR A 35 -44.01 -17.37 16.07
CA TYR A 35 -42.75 -16.72 16.41
C TYR A 35 -42.41 -15.64 15.38
N ILE A 36 -41.63 -14.65 15.81
CA ILE A 36 -41.12 -13.59 14.96
C ILE A 36 -39.68 -13.90 14.60
N PHE A 37 -39.39 -13.89 13.31
CA PHE A 37 -38.03 -13.98 12.80
C PHE A 37 -37.42 -12.58 12.72
N GLU A 38 -36.41 -12.32 13.53
CA GLU A 38 -35.61 -11.10 13.45
C GLU A 38 -34.23 -11.42 12.88
N GLN A 39 -33.78 -10.61 11.92
CA GLN A 39 -32.43 -10.69 11.37
C GLN A 39 -31.74 -9.35 11.44
N SER A 40 -30.49 -9.35 11.91
CA SER A 40 -29.61 -8.19 11.74
C SER A 40 -29.10 -8.16 10.31
N VAL A 41 -29.75 -7.38 9.44
CA VAL A 41 -29.26 -7.16 8.08
C VAL A 41 -28.25 -6.03 8.09
N GLN A 42 -26.99 -6.32 7.78
CA GLN A 42 -26.05 -5.28 7.38
C GLN A 42 -26.31 -4.93 5.92
N PRO A 43 -26.72 -3.69 5.60
CA PRO A 43 -26.92 -3.31 4.21
C PRO A 43 -25.60 -3.44 3.44
N SER A 44 -25.61 -4.09 2.28
CA SER A 44 -24.40 -4.28 1.45
C SER A 44 -23.73 -2.95 1.08
N ALA A 45 -24.49 -1.86 1.00
CA ALA A 45 -23.98 -0.51 0.82
C ALA A 45 -23.15 -0.02 2.02
N PHE A 46 -23.56 -0.32 3.25
CA PHE A 46 -22.81 0.04 4.46
C PHE A 46 -21.50 -0.74 4.55
N ALA A 47 -21.55 -2.06 4.34
CA ALA A 47 -20.35 -2.91 4.30
C ALA A 47 -19.34 -2.44 3.23
N ARG A 48 -19.81 -2.10 2.02
CA ARG A 48 -18.95 -1.55 0.96
C ARG A 48 -18.32 -0.21 1.33
N ARG A 49 -19.08 0.71 1.95
CA ARG A 49 -18.56 2.00 2.43
C ARG A 49 -17.50 1.80 3.50
N GLN A 50 -17.73 0.90 4.45
CA GLN A 50 -16.75 0.58 5.50
C GLN A 50 -15.47 -0.03 4.91
N HIS A 51 -15.60 -0.95 3.95
CA HIS A 51 -14.45 -1.53 3.26
C HIS A 51 -13.64 -0.47 2.52
N LYS A 52 -14.31 0.39 1.75
CA LYS A 52 -13.64 1.52 1.07
C LYS A 52 -12.95 2.45 2.07
N ALA A 53 -13.63 2.85 3.15
CA ALA A 53 -13.02 3.70 4.18
C ALA A 53 -11.77 3.05 4.80
N ARG A 54 -11.79 1.72 5.02
CA ARG A 54 -10.61 0.99 5.50
C ARG A 54 -9.46 1.03 4.50
N LEU A 55 -9.74 0.83 3.21
CA LEU A 55 -8.72 0.94 2.17
C LEU A 55 -8.16 2.35 2.08
N ASP A 56 -9.02 3.36 2.06
CA ASP A 56 -8.62 4.78 1.99
C ASP A 56 -7.73 5.17 3.20
N LEU A 57 -7.99 4.62 4.39
CA LEU A 57 -7.14 4.81 5.58
C LEU A 57 -5.76 4.15 5.44
N LEU A 58 -5.71 2.93 4.91
CA LEU A 58 -4.44 2.23 4.66
C LEU A 58 -3.61 2.96 3.60
N ASP A 59 -4.26 3.50 2.58
CA ASP A 59 -3.60 4.25 1.51
C ASP A 59 -2.97 5.56 2.02
N ARG A 60 -3.74 6.32 2.82
CA ARG A 60 -3.23 7.53 3.51
C ARG A 60 -2.04 7.24 4.43
N SER A 61 -1.98 6.06 5.02
CA SER A 61 -0.86 5.68 5.90
C SER A 61 0.43 5.38 5.13
N LYS A 62 0.34 5.02 3.86
CA LYS A 62 1.50 4.78 2.99
C LYS A 62 2.04 6.07 2.37
N ASN A 63 1.15 6.98 1.98
CA ASN A 63 1.52 8.29 1.40
C ASN A 63 1.49 9.44 2.44
N ALA A 64 1.66 9.15 3.73
CA ALA A 64 1.51 10.17 4.77
C ALA A 64 2.60 11.25 4.72
N TYR A 65 3.79 10.92 4.20
CA TYR A 65 4.99 11.74 4.34
C TYR A 65 5.25 12.64 3.13
N CYS A 66 4.90 12.17 1.92
CA CYS A 66 5.19 12.86 0.66
C CYS A 66 3.95 12.97 -0.23
N PRO A 67 3.86 14.00 -1.08
CA PRO A 67 2.85 14.10 -2.13
C PRO A 67 2.80 12.89 -3.05
N ASP A 68 1.68 12.70 -3.74
CA ASP A 68 1.50 11.62 -4.70
C ASP A 68 2.61 11.61 -5.76
N GLY A 69 3.18 10.42 -6.01
CA GLY A 69 4.27 10.23 -6.97
C GLY A 69 5.66 10.41 -6.38
N LEU A 70 5.80 10.82 -5.12
CA LEU A 70 7.08 10.94 -4.43
C LEU A 70 7.22 9.89 -3.31
N THR A 71 8.44 9.43 -3.09
CA THR A 71 8.79 8.50 -2.01
C THR A 71 9.54 9.26 -0.92
N ALA A 72 9.20 8.99 0.34
CA ALA A 72 9.92 9.56 1.47
C ALA A 72 11.23 8.78 1.69
N CYS A 73 12.37 9.38 1.41
CA CYS A 73 13.68 8.78 1.55
C CYS A 73 14.39 9.32 2.80
N ASN A 74 15.08 8.45 3.53
CA ASN A 74 15.89 8.88 4.67
C ASN A 74 17.06 9.75 4.20
N LEU A 75 17.41 10.77 4.99
CA LEU A 75 18.65 11.51 4.79
C LEU A 75 19.88 10.67 5.22
N PHE A 76 21.03 10.93 4.61
CA PHE A 76 22.30 10.26 4.93
C PHE A 76 22.75 10.47 6.39
N ASP A 77 22.38 11.61 6.99
CA ASP A 77 22.84 11.94 8.33
C ASP A 77 22.09 11.12 9.40
N GLN A 78 22.82 10.72 10.44
CA GLN A 78 22.32 9.86 11.52
C GLN A 78 21.40 10.63 12.50
N SER A 79 20.93 11.83 12.16
CA SER A 79 19.94 12.56 12.96
C SER A 79 18.55 12.03 12.56
N ARG A 80 18.03 11.16 13.43
CA ARG A 80 17.13 10.04 13.09
C ARG A 80 15.70 10.38 12.67
N ASP A 81 15.39 11.60 12.22
CA ASP A 81 14.02 12.00 11.92
C ASP A 81 13.86 12.79 10.61
N GLY A 82 14.92 12.95 9.81
CA GLY A 82 14.86 13.67 8.54
C GLY A 82 14.52 12.77 7.36
N TYR A 83 13.58 13.22 6.52
CA TYR A 83 13.31 12.62 5.22
C TYR A 83 13.23 13.69 4.13
N GLU A 84 13.48 13.28 2.91
CA GLU A 84 13.20 14.07 1.71
C GLU A 84 12.26 13.32 0.77
N CYS A 85 11.50 14.06 -0.04
CA CYS A 85 10.58 13.48 -1.00
C CYS A 85 11.24 13.44 -2.37
N ILE A 86 11.55 12.23 -2.84
CA ILE A 86 12.25 12.00 -4.11
C ILE A 86 11.33 11.25 -5.09
N ASP A 87 11.36 11.63 -6.36
CA ASP A 87 10.78 10.83 -7.43
C ASP A 87 11.78 9.74 -7.85
N THR A 88 11.68 8.57 -7.22
CA THR A 88 12.57 7.42 -7.47
C THR A 88 12.46 6.86 -8.90
N THR A 89 11.53 7.34 -9.71
CA THR A 89 11.38 6.94 -11.12
C THR A 89 12.19 7.80 -12.09
N LEU A 90 12.64 8.97 -11.64
CA LEU A 90 13.33 9.98 -12.44
C LEU A 90 14.65 10.47 -11.84
N ASP A 91 14.84 10.32 -10.54
CA ASP A 91 16.06 10.75 -9.86
C ASP A 91 17.22 9.76 -10.10
N PRO A 92 18.35 10.18 -10.69
CA PRO A 92 19.50 9.31 -10.92
C PRO A 92 20.27 8.91 -9.66
N GLU A 93 20.18 9.67 -8.55
CA GLU A 93 20.88 9.37 -7.29
C GLU A 93 20.08 8.41 -6.39
N SER A 94 18.79 8.20 -6.71
CA SER A 94 17.89 7.29 -5.99
C SER A 94 16.97 6.58 -6.97
N CYS A 95 17.56 6.01 -8.02
CA CYS A 95 16.82 5.38 -9.10
C CYS A 95 16.32 4.00 -8.69
N GLY A 96 15.01 3.80 -8.79
CA GLY A 96 14.34 2.56 -8.40
C GLY A 96 14.08 2.41 -6.90
N GLY A 97 14.60 3.31 -6.06
CA GLY A 97 14.42 3.29 -4.61
C GLY A 97 15.28 4.32 -3.87
N CYS A 98 14.98 4.54 -2.60
CA CYS A 98 15.70 5.48 -1.73
C CYS A 98 17.05 4.93 -1.27
N ILE A 99 18.16 5.59 -1.60
CA ILE A 99 19.53 5.10 -1.33
C ILE A 99 19.88 4.86 0.16
N HIS A 100 19.08 5.42 1.06
CA HIS A 100 19.22 5.27 2.52
C HIS A 100 18.00 4.61 3.15
N GLY A 101 17.18 3.93 2.34
CA GLY A 101 15.91 3.35 2.72
C GLY A 101 14.76 4.36 2.73
N GLU A 102 13.55 3.82 2.68
CA GLU A 102 12.31 4.58 2.75
C GLU A 102 11.99 4.93 4.22
N TYR A 103 11.58 6.18 4.46
CA TYR A 103 11.25 6.69 5.77
C TYR A 103 9.98 6.02 6.32
N GLY A 104 10.09 5.40 7.50
CA GLY A 104 8.97 4.71 8.15
C GLY A 104 8.64 3.31 7.59
N ALA A 105 9.41 2.81 6.61
CA ALA A 105 9.26 1.44 6.13
C ALA A 105 9.93 0.42 7.07
N LEU A 106 9.29 -0.74 7.25
CA LEU A 106 9.81 -1.87 8.05
C LEU A 106 10.58 -2.91 7.21
N THR A 107 10.59 -2.74 5.89
CA THR A 107 11.16 -3.69 4.93
C THR A 107 12.07 -2.95 3.98
N GLU A 108 13.26 -3.50 3.75
CA GLU A 108 14.19 -2.99 2.73
C GLU A 108 13.56 -3.17 1.34
N THR A 109 13.34 -2.05 0.65
CA THR A 109 12.81 -2.03 -0.72
C THR A 109 13.90 -2.43 -1.71
N THR A 110 13.48 -3.04 -2.81
CA THR A 110 14.31 -3.69 -3.84
C THR A 110 15.20 -2.73 -4.64
N ALA A 111 16.37 -3.22 -5.07
CA ALA A 111 17.18 -2.77 -6.21
C ALA A 111 17.25 -1.25 -6.45
N GLU A 112 17.67 -0.50 -5.44
CA GLU A 112 18.11 0.89 -5.64
C GLU A 112 19.44 0.89 -6.39
N VAL A 113 19.64 1.92 -7.23
CA VAL A 113 20.92 2.18 -7.86
C VAL A 113 21.14 3.68 -7.91
N ASP A 114 22.26 4.13 -7.37
CA ASP A 114 22.85 5.42 -7.73
C ASP A 114 23.47 5.27 -9.11
N CYS A 115 22.78 5.80 -10.12
CA CYS A 115 23.21 5.73 -11.50
C CYS A 115 24.43 6.65 -11.76
N THR A 116 24.66 7.66 -10.92
CA THR A 116 25.78 8.61 -11.08
C THR A 116 27.10 8.02 -10.60
N ALA A 117 27.04 7.06 -9.69
CA ALA A 117 28.18 6.26 -9.23
C ALA A 117 28.65 5.17 -10.22
N ILE A 118 28.00 5.01 -11.38
CA ILE A 118 28.40 4.01 -12.39
C ILE A 118 29.79 4.36 -12.94
N SER A 119 30.73 3.41 -12.87
CA SER A 119 32.10 3.62 -13.33
C SER A 119 32.18 3.92 -14.83
N GLY A 120 32.92 4.97 -15.19
CA GLY A 120 33.13 5.35 -16.59
C GLY A 120 31.98 6.16 -17.20
N THR A 121 30.91 6.46 -16.45
CA THR A 121 29.88 7.42 -16.89
C THR A 121 30.22 8.86 -16.49
N THR A 122 29.47 9.81 -17.02
CA THR A 122 29.43 11.19 -16.52
C THR A 122 28.00 11.61 -16.27
N LEU A 123 27.76 12.62 -15.42
CA LEU A 123 26.41 13.11 -15.07
C LEU A 123 25.56 13.46 -16.30
N SER A 124 26.17 13.91 -17.39
CA SER A 124 25.45 14.25 -18.63
C SER A 124 25.00 13.03 -19.45
N HIS A 125 25.53 11.85 -19.15
CA HIS A 125 25.29 10.63 -19.91
C HIS A 125 24.50 9.57 -19.15
N VAL A 126 23.92 9.92 -18.00
CA VAL A 126 23.11 9.01 -17.21
C VAL A 126 21.78 9.63 -16.85
N ALA A 127 20.73 8.82 -16.89
CA ALA A 127 19.39 9.21 -16.47
C ALA A 127 18.70 8.04 -15.76
N CYS A 128 17.77 8.34 -14.86
CA CYS A 128 16.81 7.37 -14.38
C CYS A 128 15.56 7.42 -15.26
N ASN A 129 15.12 6.26 -15.74
CA ASN A 129 13.88 6.12 -16.49
C ASN A 129 13.05 4.98 -15.91
N MET A 130 11.89 5.33 -15.35
CA MET A 130 10.97 4.37 -14.74
C MET A 130 11.65 3.46 -13.69
N GLY A 131 12.55 4.05 -12.89
CA GLY A 131 13.30 3.33 -11.85
C GLY A 131 14.43 2.44 -12.38
N LYS A 132 14.94 2.70 -13.59
CA LYS A 132 16.11 2.01 -14.15
C LYS A 132 17.13 3.00 -14.69
N CYS A 133 18.41 2.74 -14.42
CA CYS A 133 19.50 3.50 -15.01
C CYS A 133 19.55 3.27 -16.53
N VAL A 134 19.63 4.37 -17.27
CA VAL A 134 19.82 4.39 -18.71
C VAL A 134 21.04 5.26 -19.01
N LEU A 135 22.05 4.67 -19.64
CA LEU A 135 23.22 5.37 -20.12
C LEU A 135 22.99 5.81 -21.58
N SER A 136 23.31 7.07 -21.87
CA SER A 136 23.31 7.62 -23.23
C SER A 136 24.73 7.75 -23.80
N GLY A 137 25.76 7.56 -22.97
CA GLY A 137 27.17 7.61 -23.34
C GLY A 137 28.08 7.28 -22.15
N CYS A 138 29.38 7.40 -22.38
CA CYS A 138 30.42 7.19 -21.38
C CYS A 138 31.42 8.35 -21.40
N GLY A 139 32.19 8.50 -20.33
CA GLY A 139 33.30 9.44 -20.26
C GLY A 139 34.45 9.09 -21.20
N GLU A 140 35.41 9.99 -21.33
CA GLU A 140 36.57 9.79 -22.20
C GLU A 140 37.33 8.50 -21.85
N GLY A 141 37.69 7.72 -22.87
CA GLY A 141 38.39 6.45 -22.70
C GLY A 141 37.48 5.25 -22.43
N TYR A 142 36.15 5.43 -22.47
CA TYR A 142 35.17 4.36 -22.33
C TYR A 142 34.21 4.31 -23.52
N ASP A 143 33.83 3.11 -23.92
CA ASP A 143 32.79 2.84 -24.92
C ASP A 143 31.54 2.29 -24.22
N LEU A 144 30.36 2.71 -24.70
CA LEU A 144 29.07 2.21 -24.21
C LEU A 144 28.77 0.86 -24.85
N VAL A 145 28.71 -0.20 -24.04
CA VAL A 145 28.39 -1.56 -24.46
C VAL A 145 27.36 -2.14 -23.49
N ASP A 146 26.18 -2.54 -23.99
CA ASP A 146 25.10 -3.16 -23.22
C ASP A 146 24.74 -2.43 -21.91
N GLN A 147 24.56 -1.10 -21.98
CA GLN A 147 24.29 -0.25 -20.80
C GLN A 147 25.39 -0.30 -19.73
N SER A 148 26.64 -0.50 -20.16
CA SER A 148 27.83 -0.45 -19.31
C SER A 148 28.97 0.27 -20.02
N CYS A 149 29.76 1.04 -19.28
CA CYS A 149 30.95 1.70 -19.80
C CYS A 149 32.16 0.78 -19.65
N VAL A 150 32.74 0.37 -20.77
CA VAL A 150 33.95 -0.47 -20.83
C VAL A 150 35.12 0.31 -21.39
N ILE A 151 36.35 0.00 -20.98
CA ILE A 151 37.54 0.72 -21.48
C ILE A 151 37.62 0.58 -23.00
N ALA A 152 37.72 1.71 -23.69
CA ALA A 152 37.82 1.76 -25.14
C ALA A 152 39.10 1.05 -25.61
N LYS A 153 38.97 0.16 -26.59
CA LYS A 153 40.12 -0.52 -27.20
C LYS A 153 40.80 0.47 -28.15
N LYS A 154 42.03 0.88 -27.80
CA LYS A 154 42.93 1.63 -28.69
C LYS A 154 43.44 0.77 -29.83
#